data_AF-A0A9N9NU35-F1
#
_entry.id   AF-A0A9N9NU35-F1
#
_cell.length_a   1.000
_cell.length_b   1.000
_cell.length_c   1.000
_cell.angle_alpha   90.00
_cell.angle_beta   90.00
_cell.angle_gamma   90.00
#
_symmetry.space_group_name_H-M   'P 1'
#
loop_
_entity.id
_entity.type
_entity.pdbx_description
1 polymer ?
#
loop_
_entity_poly.entity_id
_entity_poly.type
_entity_poly.pdbx_seq_one_letter_code
_entity_poly.pdbx_strand_id
1 'polypeptide(L)' 'MSSKAKKLTDQEITLQFNNMKSEMQAIAQKIGELEGDADEHKAVIDTISPLNGDRKCFRLVGGVLVERTVKE' A
#
# COMPACT_ATOMS: atom_id res chain seq x y z
N MET A 1 -28.60 11.82 37.72
CA MET A 1 -28.81 10.42 37.29
C MET A 1 -27.57 9.98 36.53
N SER A 2 -26.67 9.26 37.20
CA SER A 2 -25.38 8.83 36.63
C SER A 2 -25.59 7.70 35.63
N SER A 3 -25.19 7.93 34.38
CA SER A 3 -25.19 6.94 33.30
C SER A 3 -24.18 5.82 33.64
N LYS A 4 -24.66 4.70 34.18
CA LYS A 4 -23.84 3.49 34.31
C LYS A 4 -23.57 2.96 32.90
N ALA A 5 -22.34 3.12 32.43
CA ALA A 5 -21.86 2.46 31.22
C ALA A 5 -22.20 0.95 31.30
N LYS A 6 -22.96 0.46 30.33
CA LYS A 6 -23.34 -0.96 30.23
C LYS A 6 -22.05 -1.77 30.09
N LYS A 7 -21.73 -2.60 31.08
CA LYS A 7 -20.60 -3.53 30.99
C LYS A 7 -20.88 -4.48 29.83
N LEU A 8 -19.97 -4.53 28.86
CA LEU A 8 -20.01 -5.49 27.77
C LEU A 8 -19.95 -6.91 28.35
N THR A 9 -20.72 -7.81 27.76
CA THR A 9 -20.66 -9.25 28.07
C THR A 9 -19.34 -9.84 27.56
N ASP A 10 -18.89 -10.94 28.15
CA ASP A 10 -17.65 -11.63 27.73
C ASP A 10 -17.67 -12.05 26.24
N GLN A 11 -18.87 -12.34 25.72
CA GLN A 11 -19.08 -12.64 24.30
C GLN A 11 -18.86 -11.40 23.42
N GLU A 12 -19.40 -10.23 23.82
CA GLU A 12 -19.19 -8.97 23.10
C GLU A 12 -17.72 -8.54 23.12
N ILE A 13 -17.03 -8.74 24.25
CA ILE A 13 -15.59 -8.47 24.38
C ILE A 13 -14.79 -9.35 23.43
N THR A 14 -15.09 -10.65 23.39
CA THR A 14 -14.40 -11.61 22.50
C THR A 14 -14.62 -11.26 21.03
N LEU A 15 -15.85 -10.89 20.67
CA LEU A 15 -16.18 -10.47 19.30
C LEU A 15 -15.42 -9.20 18.90
N GLN A 16 -15.41 -8.18 19.76
CA GLN A 16 -14.67 -6.94 19.51
C GLN A 16 -13.17 -7.20 19.35
N PHE A 17 -12.59 -8.05 20.21
CA PHE A 17 -11.19 -8.44 20.11
C PHE A 17 -10.86 -9.11 18.77
N ASN A 18 -11.69 -10.06 18.35
CA ASN A 18 -11.48 -10.76 17.07
C ASN A 18 -11.60 -9.81 15.87
N ASN A 19 -12.53 -8.85 15.91
CA ASN A 19 -12.65 -7.82 14.87
C ASN A 19 -11.39 -6.95 14.80
N MET A 20 -10.92 -6.42 15.93
CA MET A 20 -9.68 -5.63 15.98
C MET A 20 -8.47 -6.41 15.50
N LYS A 21 -8.39 -7.71 15.84
CA LYS A 21 -7.33 -8.59 15.35
C LYS A 21 -7.37 -8.75 13.83
N SER A 22 -8.56 -8.93 13.26
CA SER A 22 -8.73 -9.02 11.81
C SER A 22 -8.34 -7.72 11.10
N GLU A 23 -8.72 -6.56 11.65
CA GLU A 23 -8.33 -5.25 11.11
C GLU A 23 -6.82 -5.05 11.15
N MET A 24 -6.17 -5.41 12.26
CA MET A 24 -4.71 -5.35 12.39
C MET A 24 -4.01 -6.22 11.32
N GLN A 25 -4.52 -7.44 11.08
CA GLN A 25 -3.97 -8.33 10.06
C GLN A 25 -4.14 -7.74 8.64
N ALA A 26 -5.29 -7.14 8.34
CA ALA A 26 -5.52 -6.48 7.06
C ALA A 26 -4.58 -5.28 6.85
N ILE A 27 -4.33 -4.49 7.90
CA ILE A 27 -3.36 -3.38 7.85
C ILE A 27 -1.95 -3.91 7.60
N ALA A 28 -1.53 -4.96 8.32
CA ALA A 28 -0.21 -5.56 8.14
C ALA A 28 -0.01 -6.09 6.71
N GLN A 29 -1.03 -6.72 6.14
CA GLN A 29 -1.00 -7.14 4.74
C GLN A 29 -0.85 -5.95 3.79
N LYS A 30 -1.62 -4.87 4.01
CA LYS A 30 -1.53 -3.68 3.16
C LYS A 30 -0.17 -3.00 3.24
N ILE A 31 0.48 -3.01 4.40
CA ILE A 31 1.85 -2.52 4.57
C ILE A 31 2.80 -3.33 3.68
N GLY A 32 2.76 -4.66 3.77
CA GLY A 32 3.65 -5.51 2.97
C GLY A 32 3.44 -5.35 1.46
N GLU A 33 2.20 -5.16 1.00
CA GLU A 33 1.91 -4.82 -0.39
C GLU A 33 2.56 -3.50 -0.82
N LEU A 34 2.41 -2.44 -0.03
CA LEU A 34 2.97 -1.12 -0.34
C LEU A 34 4.49 -1.09 -0.29
N GLU A 35 5.10 -1.85 0.62
CA GLU A 35 6.55 -2.01 0.69
C GLU A 35 7.08 -2.72 -0.56
N GLY A 36 6.40 -3.80 -1.00
CA GLY A 36 6.74 -4.48 -2.25
C GLY A 36 6.63 -3.58 -3.48
N ASP A 37 5.52 -2.86 -3.63
CA ASP A 37 5.33 -1.88 -4.73
C ASP A 37 6.44 -0.81 -4.73
N ALA A 38 6.80 -0.31 -3.55
CA ALA A 38 7.85 0.70 -3.40
C ALA A 38 9.24 0.15 -3.79
N ASP A 39 9.56 -1.08 -3.41
CA ASP A 39 10.82 -1.73 -3.77
C ASP A 39 10.92 -1.99 -5.28
N GLU A 40 9.82 -2.41 -5.93
CA GLU A 40 9.77 -2.57 -7.38
C GLU A 40 9.97 -1.23 -8.10
N HIS A 41 9.27 -0.17 -7.66
CA HIS A 41 9.44 1.17 -8.21
C HIS A 41 10.87 1.69 -8.03
N LYS A 42 11.47 1.45 -6.86
CA LYS A 42 12.85 1.83 -6.58
C LYS A 42 13.83 1.09 -7.49
N ALA A 43 13.66 -0.21 -7.69
CA ALA A 43 14.50 -0.99 -8.59
C ALA A 43 14.45 -0.43 -10.03
N VAL A 44 13.26 -0.05 -10.51
CA VAL A 44 13.12 0.61 -11.82
C VAL A 44 13.88 1.94 -11.83
N ILE A 45 13.68 2.81 -10.85
CA ILE A 45 14.36 4.12 -10.75
C ILE A 45 15.87 3.95 -10.73
N ASP A 46 16.40 3.04 -9.92
CA ASP A 46 17.84 2.78 -9.79
C ASP A 46 18.46 2.32 -11.11
N THR A 47 17.70 1.58 -11.94
CA THR A 47 18.17 1.13 -13.25
C THR A 47 18.15 2.22 -14.32
N ILE A 48 17.18 3.15 -14.27
CA ILE A 48 17.00 4.17 -15.32
C ILE A 48 17.71 5.49 -15.01
N SER A 49 17.86 5.85 -13.73
CA SER A 49 18.50 7.09 -13.28
C SER A 49 19.93 7.32 -13.84
N PRO A 50 20.80 6.31 -14.00
CA PRO A 50 22.13 6.54 -14.57
C PRO A 50 22.13 6.67 -16.11
N LEU A 51 20.99 6.46 -16.78
CA LEU A 51 20.89 6.57 -18.22
C LEU A 51 20.80 8.04 -18.66
N ASN A 52 21.16 8.31 -19.92
CA ASN A 52 21.04 9.64 -20.50
C ASN A 52 19.56 10.08 -20.49
N GLY A 53 19.27 11.24 -19.87
CA GLY A 53 17.93 11.79 -19.72
C GLY A 53 17.20 12.08 -21.04
N ASP A 54 17.91 12.35 -22.14
CA ASP A 54 17.34 12.60 -23.47
C ASP A 54 17.10 11.31 -24.27
N ARG A 55 17.48 10.15 -23.72
CA ARG A 55 17.21 8.85 -24.35
C ARG A 55 15.70 8.62 -24.39
N LYS A 56 15.19 8.27 -25.56
CA LYS A 56 13.80 7.87 -25.76
C LYS A 56 13.46 6.63 -24.91
N CYS A 57 12.33 6.70 -24.21
CA CYS A 57 11.74 5.60 -23.44
C CYS A 57 10.22 5.54 -23.73
N PHE A 58 9.55 4.50 -23.21
CA PHE A 58 8.13 4.31 -23.41
C PHE A 58 7.46 3.98 -22.09
N ARG A 59 6.34 4.64 -21.79
CA ARG A 59 5.49 4.37 -20.64
C ARG A 59 4.21 3.67 -21.09
N LEU A 60 3.95 2.48 -20.56
CA LEU A 60 2.69 1.78 -20.80
C LEU A 60 1.59 2.34 -19.89
N VAL A 61 0.51 2.85 -20.48
CA VAL A 61 -0.66 3.36 -19.74
C VAL A 61 -1.92 2.75 -20.36
N GLY A 62 -2.65 1.94 -19.59
CA GLY A 62 -3.91 1.33 -20.07
C GLY A 62 -3.77 0.50 -21.35
N GLY A 63 -2.61 -0.12 -21.58
CA GLY A 63 -2.33 -0.90 -22.80
C GLY A 63 -1.77 -0.10 -23.98
N VAL A 64 -1.63 1.23 -23.87
CA VAL A 64 -1.03 2.09 -24.88
C VAL A 64 0.38 2.49 -24.47
N LEU A 65 1.35 2.34 -25.36
CA LEU A 65 2.72 2.83 -25.16
C LEU A 65 2.79 4.31 -25.54
N VAL A 66 3.14 5.15 -24.56
CA VAL A 66 3.37 6.58 -24.74
C VAL A 66 4.87 6.82 -24.81
N GLU A 67 5.34 7.43 -25.89
CA GLU A 67 6.74 7.84 -26.03
C GLU A 67 7.07 8.96 -25.03
N ARG A 68 8.22 8.81 -24.36
CA ARG A 68 8.76 9.71 -23.34
C ARG A 68 10.29 9.77 -23.46
N THR A 69 10.92 10.55 -22.60
CA THR A 69 12.37 10.54 -22.40
C THR A 69 12.71 10.13 -20.97
N VAL A 70 13.88 9.57 -20.71
CA VAL A 70 14.28 9.07 -19.37
C VAL A 70 14.12 10.11 -18.25
N LYS A 71 14.27 11.41 -18.55
CA LYS A 71 14.08 12.50 -17.59
C LYS A 71 12.61 12.82 -17.22
N GLU A 72 11.63 12.25 -17.94
CA GLU A 72 10.19 12.41 -17.71
C GLU A 72 9.59 11.21 -16.99
#